data_AF-A0A7C6TRY8-F1
#
_entry.id   AF-A0A7C6TRY8-F1
#
_cell.length_a   1.000
_cell.length_b   1.000
_cell.length_c   1.000
_cell.angle_alpha   90.00
_cell.angle_beta   90.00
_cell.angle_gamma   90.00
#
_symmetry.space_group_name_H-M   'P 1'
#
loop_
_entity.id
_entity.type
_entity.pdbx_description
1 polymer ?
#
loop_
_entity_poly.entity_id
_entity_poly.type
_entity_poly.pdbx_seq_one_letter_code
_entity_poly.pdbx_strand_id
1 'polypeptide(L)'
;MVKSDARTVEAYLDELPEERRAVVAAVRDMVLRHLPEGYHETMRWGMISYEIPLEVYPDTYNGQPLGYVGLAAQKNYYALYLMGVYADPEQTAQLRAGYERAGKRLDMGKSCLRFRRLDDLLMDVVGPLIAGTPPDAHISQYEAARRR
;
A
#
# COMPACT_ATOMS: atom_id res chain seq x y z
N MET A 1 -12.19 -9.28 5.81
CA MET A 1 -11.80 -9.93 4.54
C MET A 1 -12.33 -9.03 3.46
N VAL A 2 -11.47 -8.65 2.51
CA VAL A 2 -11.85 -7.80 1.39
C VAL A 2 -12.89 -8.55 0.55
N LYS A 3 -13.95 -7.87 0.10
CA LYS A 3 -15.13 -8.49 -0.54
C LYS A 3 -15.64 -7.68 -1.74
N SER A 4 -14.77 -6.98 -2.46
CA SER A 4 -15.19 -6.35 -3.72
C SER A 4 -14.80 -7.25 -4.89
N ASP A 5 -15.74 -7.41 -5.82
CA ASP A 5 -15.55 -8.07 -7.11
C ASP A 5 -15.24 -7.04 -8.23
N ALA A 6 -15.04 -5.77 -7.86
CA ALA A 6 -14.71 -4.70 -8.79
C ALA A 6 -13.42 -5.01 -9.56
N ARG A 7 -13.47 -4.79 -10.87
CA ARG A 7 -12.36 -5.04 -11.79
C ARG A 7 -11.56 -3.79 -12.14
N THR A 8 -12.07 -2.61 -11.80
CA THR A 8 -11.42 -1.32 -12.01
C THR A 8 -11.48 -0.49 -10.74
N VAL A 9 -10.55 0.45 -10.60
CA VAL A 9 -10.50 1.34 -9.43
C VAL A 9 -11.73 2.24 -9.39
N GLU A 10 -12.21 2.69 -10.54
CA GLU A 10 -13.43 3.49 -10.67
C GLU A 10 -14.64 2.71 -10.14
N ALA A 11 -14.82 1.46 -10.58
CA ALA A 11 -15.90 0.61 -10.09
C ALA A 11 -15.79 0.36 -8.59
N TYR A 12 -14.57 0.14 -8.08
CA TYR A 12 -14.33 -0.03 -6.65
C TYR A 12 -14.73 1.21 -5.84
N LEU A 13 -14.36 2.41 -6.32
CA LEU A 13 -14.76 3.66 -5.69
C LEU A 13 -16.28 3.86 -5.75
N ASP A 14 -16.91 3.49 -6.88
CA ASP A 14 -18.34 3.61 -7.09
C ASP A 14 -19.19 2.69 -6.19
N GLU A 15 -18.66 1.53 -5.81
CA GLU A 15 -19.29 0.62 -4.85
C GLU A 15 -19.25 1.15 -3.40
N LEU A 16 -18.35 2.07 -3.09
CA LEU A 16 -18.20 2.59 -1.73
C LEU A 16 -19.25 3.68 -1.42
N PRO A 17 -19.82 3.68 -0.20
CA PRO A 17 -20.55 4.82 0.33
C PRO A 17 -19.71 6.09 0.25
N GLU A 18 -20.35 7.23 0.00
CA GLU A 18 -19.71 8.52 -0.28
C GLU A 18 -18.61 8.89 0.72
N GLU A 19 -18.88 8.81 2.02
CA GLU A 19 -17.90 9.11 3.07
C GLU A 19 -16.65 8.22 2.99
N ARG A 20 -16.82 6.94 2.65
CA ARG A 20 -15.72 5.98 2.53
C ARG A 20 -14.96 6.18 1.23
N ARG A 21 -15.67 6.50 0.15
CA ARG A 21 -15.09 6.84 -1.14
C ARG A 21 -14.17 8.04 -1.01
N ALA A 22 -14.59 9.08 -0.28
CA ALA A 22 -13.78 10.27 -0.04
C ALA A 22 -12.45 9.94 0.66
N VAL A 23 -12.49 9.09 1.70
CA VAL A 23 -11.27 8.61 2.39
C VAL A 23 -10.37 7.82 1.45
N VAL A 24 -10.92 6.85 0.70
CA VAL A 24 -10.13 6.02 -0.21
C VAL A 24 -9.53 6.85 -1.34
N ALA A 25 -10.29 7.79 -1.91
CA ALA A 25 -9.80 8.71 -2.94
C ALA A 25 -8.65 9.57 -2.43
N ALA A 26 -8.77 10.19 -1.24
CA ALA A 26 -7.71 11.00 -0.66
C ALA A 26 -6.43 10.20 -0.40
N VAL A 27 -6.55 8.94 0.05
CA VAL A 27 -5.39 8.07 0.25
C VAL A 27 -4.80 7.62 -1.09
N ARG A 28 -5.63 7.28 -2.08
CA ARG A 28 -5.19 6.96 -3.44
C ARG A 28 -4.38 8.11 -4.04
N ASP A 29 -4.88 9.34 -3.94
CA ASP A 29 -4.19 10.54 -4.44
C ASP A 29 -2.85 10.77 -3.73
N MET A 30 -2.76 10.47 -2.43
CA MET A 30 -1.48 10.49 -1.71
C MET A 30 -0.53 9.41 -2.25
N VAL A 31 -1.00 8.17 -2.44
CA VAL A 31 -0.16 7.11 -3.00
C VAL A 31 0.33 7.49 -4.40
N LEU A 32 -0.56 7.88 -5.32
CA LEU A 32 -0.21 8.24 -6.69
C LEU A 32 0.80 9.39 -6.78
N ARG A 33 0.70 10.40 -5.92
CA ARG A 33 1.67 11.51 -5.87
C ARG A 33 3.08 11.09 -5.46
N HIS A 34 3.20 10.00 -4.70
CA HIS A 34 4.47 9.51 -4.17
C HIS A 34 4.92 8.21 -4.82
N LEU A 35 4.11 7.60 -5.69
CA LEU A 35 4.40 6.32 -6.29
C LEU A 35 5.51 6.50 -7.33
N PRO A 36 6.65 5.80 -7.19
CA PRO A 36 7.70 5.83 -8.21
C PRO A 36 7.18 5.33 -9.56
N GLU A 37 7.75 5.86 -10.65
CA GLU A 37 7.42 5.37 -12.00
C GLU A 37 7.77 3.88 -12.13
N GLY A 38 6.94 3.15 -12.88
CA GLY A 38 7.09 1.71 -13.15
C GLY A 38 6.18 0.81 -12.30
N TYR A 39 5.52 1.33 -11.27
CA TYR A 39 4.41 0.63 -10.62
C TYR A 39 3.10 0.87 -11.37
N HIS A 40 2.27 -0.17 -11.46
CA HIS A 40 0.97 -0.12 -12.13
C HIS A 40 -0.15 -0.18 -11.10
N GLU A 41 -1.10 0.75 -11.21
CA GLU A 41 -2.35 0.71 -10.43
C GLU A 41 -3.32 -0.29 -11.06
N THR A 42 -3.87 -1.20 -10.24
CA THR A 42 -4.83 -2.21 -10.67
C THR A 42 -5.80 -2.58 -9.54
N MET A 43 -6.85 -3.32 -9.88
CA MET A 43 -7.65 -4.04 -8.89
C MET A 43 -7.14 -5.46 -8.75
N ARG A 44 -6.65 -5.80 -7.56
CA ARG A 44 -6.21 -7.16 -7.24
C ARG A 44 -6.60 -7.53 -5.81
N TRP A 45 -6.95 -8.80 -5.61
CA TRP A 45 -7.37 -9.33 -4.31
C TRP A 45 -8.53 -8.52 -3.66
N GLY A 46 -9.40 -7.93 -4.50
CA GLY A 46 -10.53 -7.11 -4.11
C GLY A 46 -10.19 -5.69 -3.61
N MET A 47 -8.95 -5.24 -3.81
CA MET A 47 -8.48 -3.92 -3.35
C MET A 47 -7.66 -3.21 -4.43
N ILE A 48 -7.53 -1.89 -4.29
CA ILE A 48 -6.61 -1.12 -5.13
C ILE A 48 -5.20 -1.59 -4.79
N SER A 49 -4.45 -1.98 -5.80
CA SER A 49 -3.09 -2.50 -5.65
C SER A 49 -2.16 -1.78 -6.62
N TYR A 50 -0.94 -1.52 -6.15
CA TYR A 50 0.15 -0.96 -6.94
C TYR A 50 1.24 -2.03 -6.99
N GLU A 51 1.55 -2.48 -8.19
CA GLU A 51 2.37 -3.68 -8.38
C GLU A 51 3.32 -3.54 -9.57
N ILE A 52 4.37 -4.36 -9.55
CA ILE A 52 5.22 -4.57 -10.72
C ILE A 52 4.59 -5.70 -11.53
N PRO A 53 4.12 -5.42 -12.77
CA PRO A 53 3.42 -6.41 -13.58
C PRO A 53 4.38 -7.53 -14.05
N LEU A 54 3.84 -8.71 -14.35
CA LEU A 54 4.66 -9.88 -14.73
C LEU A 54 5.39 -9.68 -16.06
N GLU A 55 4.88 -8.81 -16.91
CA GLU A 55 5.50 -8.36 -18.15
C GLU A 55 6.85 -7.66 -17.89
N VAL A 56 7.00 -7.00 -16.73
CA VAL A 56 8.24 -6.34 -16.31
C VAL A 56 9.10 -7.30 -15.48
N TYR A 57 8.50 -8.05 -14.56
CA TYR A 57 9.21 -9.00 -13.70
C TYR A 57 8.43 -10.32 -13.55
N PRO A 58 8.77 -11.36 -14.35
CA PRO A 58 8.03 -12.62 -14.35
C PRO A 58 8.46 -13.59 -13.24
N ASP A 59 9.66 -13.44 -12.65
CA ASP A 59 10.26 -14.40 -11.72
C ASP A 59 9.73 -14.26 -10.29
N THR A 60 8.44 -14.55 -10.14
CA THR A 60 7.73 -14.56 -8.87
C THR A 60 7.38 -15.98 -8.45
N TYR A 61 7.48 -16.27 -7.16
CA TYR A 61 7.34 -17.63 -6.62
C TYR A 61 5.96 -18.27 -6.79
N ASN A 62 4.95 -17.43 -7.03
CA ASN A 62 3.55 -17.80 -7.14
C ASN A 62 2.94 -17.39 -8.48
N GLY A 63 3.77 -16.91 -9.43
CA GLY A 63 3.31 -16.42 -10.72
C GLY A 63 2.30 -15.27 -10.59
N GLN A 64 2.43 -14.42 -9.56
CA GLN A 64 1.60 -13.23 -9.37
C GLN A 64 2.49 -11.98 -9.40
N PRO A 65 1.99 -10.84 -9.90
CA PRO A 65 2.70 -9.57 -9.85
C PRO A 65 3.25 -9.24 -8.47
N LEU A 66 4.39 -8.54 -8.45
CA LEU A 66 5.04 -8.17 -7.20
C LEU A 66 4.36 -6.94 -6.60
N GLY A 67 3.48 -7.17 -5.62
CA GLY A 67 2.75 -6.10 -4.94
C GLY A 67 3.67 -5.18 -4.13
N TYR A 68 3.40 -3.88 -4.18
CA TYR A 68 4.16 -2.85 -3.48
C TYR A 68 3.31 -2.10 -2.45
N VAL A 69 2.19 -1.52 -2.89
CA VAL A 69 1.21 -0.86 -2.02
C VAL A 69 -0.17 -1.44 -2.28
N GLY A 70 -0.99 -1.57 -1.24
CA GLY A 70 -2.40 -1.97 -1.37
C GLY A 70 -3.29 -1.11 -0.50
N LEU A 71 -4.46 -0.73 -1.00
CA LEU A 71 -5.43 0.10 -0.29
C LEU A 71 -6.80 -0.56 -0.28
N ALA A 72 -7.25 -0.95 0.91
CA ALA A 72 -8.52 -1.64 1.09
C ALA A 72 -9.42 -0.94 2.11
N ALA A 73 -10.69 -0.76 1.74
CA ALA A 73 -11.75 -0.38 2.67
C ALA A 73 -12.39 -1.64 3.29
N GLN A 74 -12.01 -1.97 4.53
CA GLN A 74 -12.58 -3.10 5.29
C GLN A 74 -13.85 -2.67 6.04
N LYS A 75 -14.70 -3.62 6.46
CA LYS A 75 -15.98 -3.32 7.15
C LYS A 75 -15.87 -2.20 8.21
N ASN A 76 -14.86 -2.23 9.07
CA ASN A 76 -14.72 -1.32 10.23
C ASN A 76 -13.50 -0.39 10.19
N TYR A 77 -12.64 -0.50 9.18
CA TYR A 77 -11.38 0.25 9.10
C TYR A 77 -10.87 0.28 7.65
N TYR A 78 -9.84 1.08 7.40
CA TYR A 78 -9.08 1.07 6.16
C TYR A 78 -7.72 0.45 6.42
N ALA A 79 -7.22 -0.30 5.44
CA ALA A 79 -5.92 -0.94 5.48
C ALA A 79 -5.07 -0.40 4.34
N LEU A 80 -3.89 0.13 4.70
CA LEU A 80 -2.83 0.44 3.76
C LEU A 80 -1.72 -0.59 3.95
N TYR A 81 -1.49 -1.38 2.92
CA TYR A 81 -0.43 -2.37 2.85
C TYR A 81 0.81 -1.70 2.28
N LEU A 82 1.92 -1.72 3.02
CA LEU A 82 3.19 -1.07 2.67
C LEU A 82 4.28 -2.13 2.61
N MET A 83 4.54 -2.70 1.43
CA MET A 83 5.54 -3.77 1.30
C MET A 83 6.97 -3.25 1.45
N GLY A 84 7.27 -2.03 0.97
CA GLY A 84 8.58 -1.41 1.19
C GLY A 84 8.92 -1.27 2.67
N VAL A 85 7.97 -0.76 3.47
CA VAL A 85 8.11 -0.68 4.94
C VAL A 85 8.32 -2.05 5.55
N TYR A 86 7.60 -3.09 5.10
CA TYR A 86 7.76 -4.44 5.62
C TYR A 86 9.12 -5.07 5.27
N ALA A 87 9.64 -4.79 4.08
CA ALA A 87 10.91 -5.33 3.58
C ALA A 87 12.14 -4.58 4.14
N ASP A 88 11.98 -3.33 4.56
CA ASP A 88 13.05 -2.45 5.00
C ASP A 88 12.89 -2.05 6.49
N PRO A 89 13.78 -2.55 7.38
CA PRO A 89 13.77 -2.19 8.79
C PRO A 89 13.94 -0.69 9.05
N GLU A 90 14.65 0.05 8.20
CA GLU A 90 14.86 1.48 8.35
C GLU A 90 13.55 2.23 8.11
N GLN A 91 12.83 1.91 7.03
CA GLN A 91 11.51 2.48 6.76
C GLN A 91 10.50 2.13 7.87
N THR A 92 10.54 0.91 8.41
CA THR A 92 9.75 0.54 9.59
C THR A 92 10.06 1.44 10.79
N ALA A 93 11.33 1.72 11.06
CA ALA A 93 11.74 2.60 12.16
C ALA A 93 11.29 4.04 11.92
N GLN A 94 11.43 4.57 10.71
CA GLN A 94 11.00 5.91 10.33
C GLN A 94 9.47 6.09 10.50
N LEU A 95 8.68 5.10 10.08
CA LEU A 95 7.23 5.11 10.27
C LEU A 95 6.86 5.16 11.77
N ARG A 96 7.48 4.32 12.59
CA ARG A 96 7.25 4.27 14.05
C ARG A 96 7.58 5.61 14.71
N ALA A 97 8.75 6.16 14.40
CA ALA A 97 9.18 7.46 14.91
C ALA A 97 8.26 8.60 14.48
N GLY A 98 7.72 8.56 13.26
CA GLY A 98 6.74 9.52 12.77
C GLY A 98 5.44 9.52 13.60
N TYR A 99 4.91 8.33 13.88
CA TYR A 99 3.72 8.16 14.70
C TYR A 99 3.96 8.57 16.16
N GLU A 100 5.08 8.19 16.74
CA GLU A 100 5.48 8.58 18.09
C GLU A 100 5.58 10.10 18.25
N ARG A 101 6.25 10.78 17.31
CA ARG A 101 6.39 12.24 17.30
C ARG A 101 5.05 12.97 17.20
N ALA A 102 4.11 12.41 16.45
CA ALA A 102 2.77 12.96 16.32
C ALA A 102 1.86 12.67 17.53
N GLY A 103 2.33 11.88 18.51
CA GLY A 103 1.52 11.41 19.63
C GLY A 103 0.38 10.49 19.20
N LYS A 104 0.49 9.85 18.02
CA LYS A 104 -0.55 8.97 17.46
C LYS A 104 -0.15 7.51 17.60
N ARG A 105 -1.13 6.65 17.85
CA ARG A 105 -0.89 5.20 17.93
C ARG A 105 -0.77 4.61 16.52
N LEU A 106 0.34 3.97 16.23
CA LEU A 106 0.50 3.13 15.03
C LEU A 106 -0.19 1.78 15.25
N ASP A 107 -1.33 1.54 14.59
CA ASP A 107 -1.98 0.23 14.53
C ASP A 107 -1.52 -0.50 13.26
N MET A 108 -0.55 -1.40 13.39
CA MET A 108 0.07 -2.06 12.23
C MET A 108 0.35 -3.55 12.49
N GLY A 109 0.05 -4.37 11.49
CA GLY A 109 0.53 -5.76 11.38
C GLY A 109 1.95 -5.82 10.83
N LYS A 110 2.31 -6.90 10.11
CA LYS A 110 3.62 -6.99 9.44
C LYS A 110 3.81 -5.91 8.37
N SER A 111 2.82 -5.77 7.48
CA SER A 111 2.83 -4.80 6.39
C SER A 111 1.56 -3.95 6.33
N CYS A 112 0.56 -4.25 7.17
CA CYS A 112 -0.78 -3.68 7.09
C CYS A 112 -0.96 -2.61 8.17
N LEU A 113 -0.90 -1.33 7.77
CA LEU A 113 -1.25 -0.18 8.60
C LEU A 113 -2.76 0.01 8.56
N ARG A 114 -3.39 0.04 9.74
CA ARG A 114 -4.84 0.16 9.90
C ARG A 114 -5.20 1.52 10.45
N PHE A 115 -6.22 2.14 9.88
CA PHE A 115 -6.71 3.45 10.29
C PHE A 115 -8.24 3.52 10.14
N ARG A 116 -8.91 4.40 10.89
CA ARG A 116 -10.38 4.55 10.82
C ARG A 116 -10.80 5.89 10.25
N ARG A 117 -10.00 6.93 10.48
CA ARG A 117 -10.17 8.27 9.93
C ARG A 117 -8.94 8.66 9.15
N LEU A 118 -9.11 9.59 8.21
CA LEU A 118 -7.99 10.10 7.42
C LEU A 118 -6.89 10.67 8.33
N ASP A 119 -7.28 11.36 9.40
CA ASP A 119 -6.36 11.92 10.39
C ASP A 119 -5.54 10.87 11.14
N ASP A 120 -5.98 9.61 11.21
CA ASP A 120 -5.20 8.54 11.84
C ASP A 120 -4.02 8.11 10.93
N LEU A 121 -4.10 8.41 9.63
CA LEU A 121 -3.04 8.15 8.65
C LEU A 121 -2.13 9.37 8.53
N LEU A 122 -0.89 9.26 8.99
CA LEU A 122 0.11 10.32 8.82
C LEU A 122 0.63 10.35 7.38
N MET A 123 -0.14 10.96 6.48
CA MET A 123 0.18 11.04 5.04
C MET A 123 1.57 11.63 4.78
N ASP A 124 1.96 12.66 5.53
CA ASP A 124 3.28 13.30 5.38
C ASP A 124 4.45 12.40 5.82
N VAL A 125 4.17 11.36 6.60
CA VAL A 125 5.15 10.32 6.97
C VAL A 125 5.10 9.17 5.97
N VAL A 126 3.90 8.76 5.56
CA VAL A 126 3.67 7.58 4.72
C VAL A 126 4.07 7.84 3.27
N GLY A 127 3.75 9.02 2.71
CA GLY A 127 4.06 9.38 1.33
C GLY A 127 5.55 9.26 1.00
N PRO A 128 6.47 9.87 1.77
CA PRO A 128 7.91 9.71 1.56
C PRO A 128 8.41 8.26 1.62
N LEU A 129 7.81 7.41 2.46
CA LEU A 129 8.16 5.98 2.52
C LEU A 129 7.76 5.25 1.24
N ILE A 130 6.61 5.60 0.66
CA ILE A 130 6.18 5.08 -0.66
C ILE A 130 7.12 5.57 -1.78
N ALA A 131 7.60 6.81 -1.71
CA ALA A 131 8.55 7.32 -2.69
C ALA A 131 9.95 6.66 -2.57
N GLY A 132 10.28 6.13 -1.39
CA GLY A 132 11.60 5.61 -1.06
C GLY A 132 11.96 4.25 -1.67
N THR A 133 11.08 3.60 -2.42
CA THR A 133 11.37 2.27 -3.02
C THR A 133 10.95 2.19 -4.48
N PRO A 134 11.86 2.54 -5.42
CA PRO A 134 11.67 2.29 -6.83
C PRO A 134 11.49 0.79 -7.15
N PRO A 135 10.88 0.44 -8.31
CA PRO A 135 10.63 -0.95 -8.69
C PRO A 135 11.87 -1.85 -8.62
N ASP A 136 13.02 -1.40 -9.11
CA ASP A 136 14.27 -2.18 -9.10
C ASP A 136 14.76 -2.49 -7.68
N ALA A 137 14.59 -1.54 -6.76
CA ALA A 137 14.92 -1.75 -5.36
C ALA A 137 13.97 -2.77 -4.71
N HIS A 138 12.67 -2.70 -5.04
CA HIS A 138 11.67 -3.67 -4.56
C HIS A 138 11.94 -5.08 -5.08
N ILE A 139 12.29 -5.23 -6.36
CA ILE A 139 12.73 -6.51 -6.95
C ILE A 139 13.96 -7.04 -6.22
N SER A 140 14.97 -6.20 -5.99
CA SER A 140 16.19 -6.57 -5.30
C SER A 140 15.93 -7.05 -3.87
N GLN A 141 15.05 -6.35 -3.13
CA GLN A 141 14.60 -6.76 -1.79
C GLN A 141 13.88 -8.12 -1.82
N TYR A 142 12.99 -8.31 -2.81
CA TYR A 142 12.25 -9.56 -3.01
C TYR A 142 13.17 -10.75 -3.28
N GLU A 143 14.15 -10.60 -4.18
CA GLU A 143 15.13 -11.65 -4.48
C GLU A 143 16.00 -11.97 -3.26
N ALA A 144 16.51 -10.94 -2.56
CA ALA A 144 17.38 -11.12 -1.40
C ALA A 144 16.69 -11.90 -0.27
N ALA A 145 15.39 -11.68 -0.06
CA ALA A 145 14.61 -12.42 0.93
C ALA A 145 14.48 -13.92 0.62
N ARG A 146 14.74 -14.34 -0.63
CA ARG A 146 14.54 -15.70 -1.14
C ARG A 146 15.82 -16.48 -1.43
N ARG A 147 16.99 -15.83 -1.43
CA ARG A 147 18.30 -16.50 -1.57
C ARG A 147 18.73 -17.26 -0.31
N ARG A 148 17.78 -17.72 0.52
CA ARG A 148 18.03 -18.45 1.78
C ARG A 148 17.97 -19.95 1.60
#